data_AF-A0A358GNB4-F1
#
_entry.id   AF-A0A358GNB4-F1
#
_cell.length_a   1.000
_cell.length_b   1.000
_cell.length_c   1.000
_cell.angle_alpha   90.00
_cell.angle_beta   90.00
_cell.angle_gamma   90.00
#
_symmetry.space_group_name_H-M   'P 1'
#
loop_
_entity.id
_entity.type
_entity.pdbx_description
1 polymer ?
#
loop_
_entity_poly.entity_id
_entity_poly.type
_entity_poly.pdbx_seq_one_letter_code
_entity_poly.pdbx_strand_id
1 'polypeptide(L)'
;MNFPPWLQRAIQARLDEVSAQIEHDPELSRVRGETDEAFEALFTGDDVENTPEFTEWENRYFVTKGIENERLYMQGLRDGIQLTASLLGESMSDENNTKAQRPSNANP
;
A
#
# COMPACT_ATOMS: atom_id res chain seq x y z
N MET A 1 -14.34 -6.40 10.49
CA MET A 1 -14.86 -7.56 9.74
C MET A 1 -13.94 -8.74 9.99
N ASN A 2 -14.47 -9.94 10.18
CA ASN A 2 -13.64 -11.13 10.34
C ASN A 2 -13.46 -11.78 8.96
N PHE A 3 -12.34 -11.49 8.30
CA PHE A 3 -11.97 -12.20 7.09
C PHE A 3 -11.51 -13.63 7.41
N PRO A 4 -11.71 -14.59 6.49
CA PRO A 4 -11.12 -15.92 6.63
C PRO A 4 -9.60 -15.83 6.87
N PRO A 5 -9.00 -16.74 7.67
CA PRO A 5 -7.58 -16.68 7.99
C PRO A 5 -6.66 -16.68 6.76
N TRP A 6 -7.06 -17.37 5.67
CA TRP A 6 -6.29 -17.37 4.43
C TRP A 6 -6.23 -15.98 3.78
N LEU A 7 -7.33 -15.22 3.82
CA LEU A 7 -7.41 -13.90 3.22
C LEU A 7 -6.63 -12.87 4.04
N GLN A 8 -6.67 -12.97 5.37
CA GLN A 8 -5.85 -12.13 6.25
C GLN A 8 -4.35 -12.33 5.97
N ARG A 9 -3.90 -13.58 5.81
CA ARG A 9 -2.51 -13.88 5.46
C ARG A 9 -2.13 -13.35 4.09
N ALA A 10 -3.03 -13.45 3.10
CA ALA A 10 -2.79 -12.91 1.76
C ALA A 10 -2.65 -11.38 1.77
N ILE A 11 -3.52 -10.68 2.52
CA ILE A 11 -3.44 -9.23 2.71
C ILE A 11 -2.13 -8.84 3.38
N GLN A 12 -1.74 -9.54 4.45
CA GLN A 12 -0.48 -9.27 5.15
C GLN A 12 0.74 -9.50 4.25
N ALA A 13 0.79 -10.64 3.55
CA ALA A 13 1.89 -10.94 2.64
C ALA A 13 2.03 -9.88 1.53
N ARG A 14 0.91 -9.38 1.01
CA ARG A 14 0.90 -8.29 0.03
C ARG A 14 1.40 -6.98 0.64
N LEU A 15 0.97 -6.64 1.85
CA LEU A 15 1.44 -5.46 2.55
C LEU A 15 2.95 -5.52 2.80
N ASP A 16 3.47 -6.67 3.23
CA ASP A 16 4.90 -6.88 3.47
C ASP A 16 5.71 -6.72 2.18
N GLU A 17 5.22 -7.30 1.08
CA GLU A 17 5.85 -7.19 -0.25
C GLU A 17 5.92 -5.72 -0.72
N VAL A 18 4.80 -5.01 -0.65
CA VAL A 18 4.73 -3.60 -1.08
C VAL A 18 5.59 -2.71 -0.17
N SER A 19 5.62 -3.00 1.13
CA SER A 19 6.45 -2.27 2.09
C SER A 19 7.93 -2.44 1.76
N ALA A 20 8.37 -3.65 1.45
CA ALA A 20 9.76 -3.92 1.03
C ALA A 20 10.11 -3.23 -0.29
N GLN A 21 9.18 -3.16 -1.24
CA GLN A 21 9.38 -2.44 -2.50
C GLN A 21 9.54 -0.93 -2.27
N ILE A 22 8.70 -0.35 -1.40
CA ILE A 22 8.79 1.05 -0.97
C ILE A 22 10.07 1.31 -0.19
N GLU A 23 10.55 0.33 0.57
CA GLU A 23 11.83 0.43 1.29
C GLU A 23 13.00 0.60 0.32
N HIS A 24 13.02 -0.15 -0.78
CA HIS A 24 14.10 -0.12 -1.78
C HIS A 24 13.89 0.87 -2.94
N ASP A 25 12.86 1.72 -2.88
CA ASP A 25 12.59 2.69 -3.93
C ASP A 25 13.69 3.78 -3.97
N PRO A 26 14.34 4.04 -5.13
CA PRO A 26 15.45 4.99 -5.22
C PRO A 26 15.09 6.43 -4.85
N GLU A 27 13.89 6.89 -5.21
CA GLU A 27 13.44 8.25 -4.89
C GLU A 27 13.19 8.40 -3.39
N LEU A 28 12.57 7.39 -2.75
CA LEU A 28 12.40 7.38 -1.31
C LEU A 28 13.72 7.21 -0.56
N SER A 29 14.64 6.42 -1.10
CA SER A 29 15.97 6.27 -0.53
C SER A 29 16.72 7.60 -0.51
N ARG A 30 16.57 8.43 -1.54
CA ARG A 30 17.14 9.79 -1.57
C ARG A 30 16.52 10.67 -0.49
N VAL A 31 15.20 10.71 -0.43
CA VAL A 31 14.46 11.55 0.53
C VAL A 31 14.70 11.13 1.99
N ARG A 32 14.84 9.81 2.24
CA ARG A 32 15.29 9.29 3.54
C ARG A 32 16.72 9.71 3.85
N GLY A 33 17.64 9.59 2.89
CA GLY A 33 19.02 10.05 3.07
C GLY A 33 19.10 11.51 3.50
N GLU A 34 18.31 12.38 2.88
CA GLU A 34 18.21 13.80 3.27
C GLU A 34 17.62 14.00 4.68
N THR A 35 16.76 13.11 5.14
CA THR A 35 16.20 13.10 6.50
C THR A 35 17.23 12.58 7.51
N ASP A 36 17.95 11.52 7.17
CA ASP A 36 18.99 10.91 7.99
C ASP A 36 20.17 11.88 8.17
N GLU A 37 20.58 12.58 7.11
CA GLU A 37 21.58 13.65 7.19
C GLU A 37 21.15 14.77 8.15
N ALA A 38 19.88 15.20 8.08
CA ALA A 38 19.34 16.19 9.00
C ALA A 38 19.25 15.67 10.44
N PHE A 39 19.01 14.37 10.63
CA PHE A 39 19.03 13.72 11.93
C PHE A 39 20.44 13.72 12.54
N GLU A 40 21.45 13.35 11.76
CA GLU A 40 22.85 13.34 12.23
C GLU A 40 23.32 14.76 12.61
N ALA A 41 22.85 15.79 11.89
CA ALA A 41 23.16 17.18 12.20
C ALA A 41 22.69 17.61 13.60
N LEU A 42 21.62 17.01 14.13
CA LEU A 42 21.11 17.29 15.48
C LEU A 42 22.15 17.08 16.57
N PHE A 43 23.05 16.10 16.40
CA PHE A 43 24.01 15.70 17.42
C PHE A 43 25.34 16.46 17.35
N THR A 44 25.44 17.49 16.50
CA THR A 44 26.64 18.33 16.41
C THR A 44 26.67 19.48 17.42
N GLY A 45 25.60 19.71 18.19
CA GLY A 45 25.49 20.75 19.22
C GLY A 45 25.05 20.23 20.60
N ASP A 46 25.17 21.07 21.63
CA ASP A 46 24.97 20.70 23.05
C ASP A 46 23.50 20.68 23.54
N ASP A 47 22.53 21.13 22.74
CA ASP A 47 21.08 21.08 23.08
C ASP A 47 20.26 20.81 21.82
N VAL A 48 19.60 19.65 21.72
CA VAL A 48 19.01 19.17 20.46
C VAL A 48 17.61 19.74 20.23
N GLU A 49 16.76 19.83 21.26
CA GLU A 49 15.31 20.05 21.07
C GLU A 49 14.92 21.50 20.76
N ASN A 50 15.78 22.48 21.05
CA ASN A 50 15.53 23.91 20.77
C ASN A 50 16.27 24.43 19.54
N THR A 51 16.78 23.54 18.69
CA THR A 51 17.63 23.92 17.56
C THR A 51 16.83 24.09 16.26
N PRO A 52 17.25 25.01 15.37
CA PRO A 52 16.71 25.07 14.02
C PRO A 52 16.92 23.74 13.26
N GLU A 53 17.98 23.01 13.56
CA GLU A 53 18.27 21.68 13.03
C GLU A 53 17.16 20.67 13.39
N PHE A 54 16.63 20.70 14.62
CA PHE A 54 15.50 19.84 15.02
C PHE A 54 14.23 20.13 14.21
N THR A 55 13.92 21.41 13.99
CA THR A 55 12.76 21.80 13.18
C THR A 55 12.93 21.37 11.73
N GLU A 56 14.15 21.46 11.18
CA GLU A 56 14.44 21.02 9.83
C GLU A 56 14.31 19.51 9.67
N TRP A 57 14.90 18.74 10.60
CA TRP A 57 14.76 17.29 10.62
C TRP A 57 13.29 16.87 10.75
N GLU A 58 12.55 17.46 11.69
CA GLU A 58 11.13 17.13 11.91
C GLU A 58 10.31 17.33 10.63
N ASN A 59 10.50 18.46 9.95
CA ASN A 59 9.82 18.74 8.69
C ASN A 59 10.15 17.69 7.61
N ARG A 60 11.45 17.38 7.43
CA ARG A 60 11.89 16.36 6.46
C ARG A 60 11.34 14.97 6.80
N TYR A 61 11.31 14.62 8.09
CA TYR A 61 10.75 13.37 8.57
C TYR A 61 9.26 13.25 8.25
N PHE A 62 8.45 14.28 8.53
CA PHE A 62 7.03 14.27 8.22
C PHE A 62 6.75 14.17 6.73
N VAL A 63 7.49 14.90 5.90
CA VAL A 63 7.38 14.81 4.44
C VAL A 63 7.70 13.39 3.96
N THR A 64 8.81 12.82 4.42
CA THR A 64 9.22 11.45 4.07
C THR A 64 8.14 10.43 4.44
N LYS A 65 7.63 10.47 5.67
CA LYS A 65 6.54 9.61 6.12
C LYS A 65 5.23 9.85 5.37
N GLY A 66 4.96 11.09 4.99
CA GLY A 66 3.82 11.44 4.14
C GLY A 66 3.85 10.71 2.81
N ILE A 67 4.99 10.76 2.10
CA ILE A 67 5.15 10.13 0.78
C ILE A 67 5.06 8.60 0.90
N GLU A 68 5.69 7.99 1.91
CA GLU A 68 5.61 6.54 2.16
C GLU A 68 4.17 6.08 2.37
N ASN A 69 3.44 6.77 3.24
CA ASN A 69 2.05 6.45 3.57
C ASN A 69 1.13 6.63 2.36
N GLU A 70 1.34 7.68 1.55
CA GLU A 70 0.57 7.91 0.34
C GLU A 70 0.77 6.79 -0.69
N ARG A 71 2.01 6.33 -0.88
CA ARG A 71 2.30 5.21 -1.79
C ARG A 71 1.65 3.90 -1.32
N LEU A 72 1.73 3.61 -0.02
CA LEU A 72 1.04 2.45 0.57
C LEU A 72 -0.48 2.54 0.36
N TYR A 73 -1.07 3.72 0.60
CA TYR A 73 -2.50 3.96 0.39
C TYR A 73 -2.91 3.74 -1.07
N MET A 74 -2.18 4.32 -2.02
CA MET A 74 -2.49 4.19 -3.45
C MET A 74 -2.35 2.74 -3.94
N GLN A 75 -1.34 2.01 -3.46
CA GLN A 75 -1.17 0.60 -3.78
C GLN A 75 -2.29 -0.25 -3.19
N GLY A 76 -2.67 0.00 -1.92
CA GLY A 76 -3.80 -0.68 -1.28
C GLY A 76 -5.12 -0.43 -2.00
N LEU A 77 -5.36 0.81 -2.46
CA LEU A 77 -6.54 1.15 -3.26
C LEU A 77 -6.56 0.38 -4.59
N ARG A 78 -5.41 0.31 -5.28
CA ARG A 78 -5.27 -0.44 -6.53
C ARG A 78 -5.54 -1.93 -6.34
N ASP A 79 -4.93 -2.52 -5.31
CA ASP A 79 -5.10 -3.95 -4.98
C ASP A 79 -6.57 -4.25 -4.64
N GLY A 80 -7.25 -3.36 -3.90
CA GLY A 80 -8.68 -3.48 -3.60
C GLY A 80 -9.58 -3.40 -4.83
N ILE A 81 -9.31 -2.47 -5.76
CA ILE A 81 -10.03 -2.38 -7.05
C ILE A 81 -9.82 -3.65 -7.86
N GLN A 82 -8.58 -4.15 -7.95
CA GLN A 82 -8.27 -5.37 -8.69
C GLN A 82 -8.96 -6.61 -8.09
N LEU A 83 -8.97 -6.72 -6.76
CA LEU A 83 -9.66 -7.81 -6.06
C LEU A 83 -11.16 -7.79 -6.34
N THR A 84 -11.80 -6.63 -6.20
CA THR A 84 -13.25 -6.49 -6.46
C THR A 84 -13.57 -6.75 -7.94
N ALA A 85 -12.79 -6.20 -8.87
CA ALA A 85 -12.97 -6.44 -10.30
C ALA A 85 -12.83 -7.92 -10.68
N SER A 86 -11.89 -8.64 -10.05
CA SER A 86 -11.70 -10.09 -10.28
C SER A 86 -12.90 -10.89 -9.78
N LEU A 87 -13.36 -10.62 -8.56
CA LEU A 87 -14.52 -11.30 -7.97
C LEU A 87 -15.82 -11.02 -8.74
N LEU A 88 -16.05 -9.77 -9.17
CA LEU A 88 -17.22 -9.42 -9.97
C LEU A 88 -17.13 -9.98 -11.39
N GLY A 89 -15.97 -9.92 -12.04
CA GLY A 89 -15.76 -10.44 -13.38
C GLY A 89 -15.96 -11.97 -13.48
N GLU A 90 -15.54 -12.69 -12.44
CA GLU A 90 -15.78 -14.13 -12.31
C GLU A 90 -17.27 -14.44 -12.13
N SER A 91 -17.97 -13.69 -11.27
CA SER A 91 -19.41 -13.86 -11.04
C SER A 91 -20.26 -13.67 -12.31
N MET A 92 -19.89 -12.72 -13.17
CA MET A 92 -20.58 -12.46 -14.45
C MET A 92 -20.32 -13.53 -15.51
N SER A 93 -19.18 -14.23 -15.42
CA SER A 93 -18.84 -15.32 -16.33
C SER A 93 -19.60 -16.61 -15.98
N ASP A 94 -19.79 -16.88 -14.69
CA ASP A 94 -20.56 -18.03 -14.19
C ASP A 94 -22.07 -17.91 -14.52
N GLU A 95 -22.65 -16.70 -14.43
CA GLU A 95 -24.05 -16.48 -14.81
C GLU A 95 -24.32 -16.80 -16.30
N ASN A 96 -23.39 -16.42 -17.18
CA ASN A 96 -23.53 -16.66 -18.62
C ASN A 96 -23.41 -18.15 -18.98
N ASN A 97 -22.53 -18.89 -18.28
CA ASN A 97 -22.38 -20.33 -18.50
C ASN A 97 -23.61 -21.11 -18.00
N THR A 98 -24.23 -20.67 -16.91
CA THR A 98 -25.46 -21.28 -16.37
C THR A 98 -26.68 -21.04 -17.26
N LYS A 99 -26.75 -19.88 -17.94
CA LYS A 99 -27.84 -19.54 -18.86
C LYS A 99 -27.74 -20.30 -20.19
N ALA A 100 -26.52 -20.58 -20.66
CA ALA A 100 -26.26 -21.36 -21.88
C ALA A 100 -26.60 -22.86 -21.73
N GLN A 101 -26.67 -23.39 -20.49
CA GLN A 101 -26.93 -24.81 -20.22
C GLN A 101 -28.40 -25.16 -19.96
N ARG A 102 -29.36 -24.22 -20.02
CA ARG A 102 -30.79 -24.59 -19.94
C ARG A 102 -31.28 -25.10 -21.31
N PRO A 103 -31.54 -26.41 -21.51
CA PRO A 103 -32.18 -26.87 -22.73
C PRO A 103 -33.61 -26.34 -22.77
N SER A 104 -33.96 -25.72 -23.89
CA SER A 104 -35.32 -25.34 -24.25
C SER A 104 -36.16 -26.61 -24.43
N ASN A 105 -36.67 -27.17 -23.34
CA ASN A 105 -37.77 -28.14 -23.41
C ASN A 105 -39.06 -27.37 -23.68
N ALA A 106 -39.25 -27.00 -24.94
CA ALA A 106 -40.55 -26.76 -25.53
C ALA A 106 -40.93 -28.05 -26.26
N ASN A 107 -41.90 -28.79 -25.72
CA ASN A 107 -42.51 -29.92 -26.40
C ASN A 107 -43.82 -29.45 -27.09
N PRO A 108 -44.23 -30.12 -28.18
CA PRO A 108 -45.07 -29.59 -29.26
C PRO A 108 -46.55 -29.40 -28.96
#